data_AF-A0A370FGN5-F1
#
_entry.id   AF-A0A370FGN5-F1
#
_cell.length_a   1.000
_cell.length_b   1.000
_cell.length_c   1.000
_cell.angle_alpha   90.00
_cell.angle_beta   90.00
_cell.angle_gamma   90.00
#
_symmetry.space_group_name_H-M   'P 1'
#
loop_
_entity.id
_entity.type
_entity.pdbx_description
1 polymer ?
#
loop_
_entity_poly.entity_id
_entity_poly.type
_entity_poly.pdbx_seq_one_letter_code
_entity_poly.pdbx_strand_id
1 'polypeptide(L)'
;MTELASKTRPPRREFRNINVVTDLTGYRLPPAGIVSILHRVSGVLMFLLMPFIIWMFDTSVSSEISYARFKAAFDSGLGFLPGWFLKLVALALIWGYLHHFCAGLRHLWMDVSHEAVTKEFGKTSAIVVLAISILLTLALGAKLFGLY
;
A
#
# COMPACT_ATOMS: atom_id res chain seq x y z
N MET A 1 -18.25 -1.58 -60.43
CA MET A 1 -18.23 -1.79 -58.97
C MET A 1 -16.87 -1.34 -58.47
N THR A 2 -16.79 -0.18 -57.84
CA THR A 2 -15.53 0.32 -57.28
C THR A 2 -15.85 1.01 -55.97
N GLU A 3 -15.93 0.24 -54.89
CA GLU A 3 -15.93 0.80 -53.54
C GLU A 3 -14.52 1.35 -53.25
N LEU A 4 -14.38 2.66 -53.36
CA LEU A 4 -13.26 3.38 -52.75
C LEU A 4 -13.57 3.53 -51.26
N ALA A 5 -13.20 2.51 -50.48
CA ALA A 5 -13.17 2.61 -49.03
C ALA A 5 -12.18 3.72 -48.63
N SER A 6 -12.71 4.91 -48.39
CA SER A 6 -11.97 6.04 -47.83
C SER A 6 -11.42 5.64 -46.47
N LYS A 7 -10.10 5.50 -46.35
CA LYS A 7 -9.44 5.33 -45.05
C LYS A 7 -9.75 6.57 -44.20
N THR A 8 -10.70 6.43 -43.28
CA THR A 8 -11.09 7.49 -42.34
C THR A 8 -9.85 8.00 -41.63
N ARG A 9 -9.53 9.28 -41.81
CA ARG A 9 -8.39 9.93 -41.17
C ARG A 9 -8.52 9.78 -39.65
N PRO A 10 -7.44 9.43 -38.92
CA PRO A 10 -7.53 9.32 -37.46
C PRO A 10 -8.03 10.64 -36.86
N PRO A 11 -8.89 10.58 -35.83
CA PRO A 11 -9.45 11.76 -35.21
C PRO A 11 -8.33 12.69 -34.71
N ARG A 12 -8.57 14.00 -34.79
CA ARG A 12 -7.64 15.03 -34.30
C ARG A 12 -7.46 14.83 -32.78
N ARG A 13 -6.21 14.91 -32.30
CA ARG A 13 -5.93 14.84 -30.86
C ARG A 13 -6.55 16.06 -30.18
N GLU A 14 -7.48 15.83 -29.26
CA GLU A 14 -8.09 16.86 -28.41
C GLU A 14 -7.38 16.88 -27.05
N PHE A 15 -6.97 18.06 -26.60
CA PHE A 15 -6.44 18.24 -25.25
C PHE A 15 -7.61 18.46 -24.30
N ARG A 16 -7.92 17.45 -23.48
CA ARG A 16 -8.97 17.50 -22.45
C ARG A 16 -8.43 16.99 -21.11
N ASN A 17 -9.11 17.31 -20.02
CA ASN A 17 -8.78 16.76 -18.70
C ASN A 17 -8.99 15.24 -18.68
N ILE A 18 -8.11 14.54 -17.98
CA ILE A 18 -8.17 13.08 -17.82
C ILE A 18 -9.37 12.75 -16.93
N ASN A 19 -10.24 11.87 -17.40
CA ASN A 19 -11.34 11.34 -16.61
C ASN A 19 -10.90 10.08 -15.85
N VAL A 20 -11.10 10.08 -14.53
CA VAL A 20 -10.66 8.99 -13.63
C VAL A 20 -11.28 7.63 -14.02
N VAL A 21 -12.53 7.63 -14.48
CA VAL A 21 -13.28 6.39 -14.74
C VAL A 21 -13.01 5.88 -16.16
N THR A 22 -13.01 6.75 -17.17
CA THR A 22 -12.86 6.31 -18.57
C THR A 22 -11.41 6.19 -19.01
N ASP A 23 -10.51 7.02 -18.48
CA ASP A 23 -9.15 7.13 -19.03
C ASP A 23 -8.11 6.38 -18.17
N LEU A 24 -8.29 6.27 -16.84
CA LEU A 24 -7.33 5.58 -15.97
C LEU A 24 -7.54 4.07 -15.91
N THR A 25 -8.77 3.59 -16.04
CA THR A 25 -9.10 2.15 -15.92
C THR A 25 -8.46 1.29 -17.02
N GLY A 26 -8.21 1.88 -18.21
CA GLY A 26 -7.50 1.23 -19.30
C GLY A 26 -5.98 1.36 -19.26
N TYR A 27 -5.42 2.16 -18.33
CA TYR A 27 -3.99 2.46 -18.31
C TYR A 27 -3.17 1.32 -17.69
N ARG A 28 -2.17 0.82 -18.42
CA ARG A 28 -1.27 -0.24 -17.94
C ARG A 28 -0.13 0.37 -17.13
N LEU A 29 -0.29 0.36 -15.81
CA LEU A 29 0.74 0.85 -14.90
C LEU A 29 1.96 -0.09 -14.88
N PRO A 30 3.19 0.43 -15.09
CA PRO A 30 4.39 -0.34 -14.80
C PRO A 30 4.50 -0.59 -13.29
N PRO A 31 5.29 -1.60 -12.84
CA PRO A 31 5.47 -1.88 -11.42
C PRO A 31 5.87 -0.66 -10.58
N ALA A 32 6.73 0.22 -11.14
CA ALA A 32 7.12 1.48 -10.51
C ALA A 32 5.93 2.41 -10.23
N GLY A 33 4.96 2.47 -11.14
CA GLY A 33 3.74 3.26 -10.98
C GLY A 33 2.84 2.70 -9.88
N ILE A 34 2.72 1.37 -9.80
CA ILE A 34 1.96 0.69 -8.74
C ILE A 34 2.57 1.00 -7.37
N VAL A 35 3.89 0.80 -7.21
CA VAL A 35 4.61 1.10 -5.94
C VAL A 35 4.45 2.57 -5.54
N SER A 36 4.47 3.51 -6.49
CA SER A 36 4.25 4.93 -6.18
C SER A 36 2.85 5.23 -5.62
N ILE A 37 1.82 4.58 -6.15
CA ILE A 37 0.44 4.74 -5.64
C ILE A 37 0.33 4.08 -4.27
N LEU A 38 0.83 2.86 -4.13
CA LEU A 38 0.79 2.12 -2.87
C LEU A 38 1.55 2.84 -1.75
N HIS A 39 2.70 3.47 -2.05
CA HIS A 39 3.45 4.29 -1.08
C HIS A 39 2.63 5.49 -0.57
N ARG A 40 1.87 6.15 -1.46
CA ARG A 40 0.98 7.26 -1.09
C ARG A 40 -0.19 6.77 -0.24
N VAL A 41 -0.87 5.70 -0.69
CA VAL A 41 -2.00 5.11 0.02
C VAL A 41 -1.58 4.61 1.39
N SER A 42 -0.41 3.96 1.52
CA SER A 42 0.08 3.47 2.80
C SER A 42 0.42 4.60 3.77
N GLY A 43 0.95 5.73 3.29
CA GLY A 43 1.16 6.92 4.10
C GLY A 43 -0.15 7.49 4.66
N VAL A 44 -1.17 7.63 3.80
CA VAL A 44 -2.51 8.09 4.21
C VAL A 44 -3.15 7.11 5.20
N LEU A 45 -3.05 5.80 4.95
CA LEU A 45 -3.58 4.77 5.84
C LEU A 45 -2.99 4.89 7.25
N MET A 46 -1.66 5.00 7.37
CA MET A 46 -1.00 5.16 8.67
C MET A 46 -1.39 6.46 9.37
N PHE A 47 -1.52 7.56 8.61
CA PHE A 47 -1.96 8.84 9.17
C PHE A 47 -3.38 8.77 9.73
N LEU A 48 -4.33 8.21 8.96
CA LEU A 48 -5.73 8.08 9.38
C LEU A 48 -5.89 7.13 10.57
N LEU A 49 -5.05 6.09 10.66
CA LEU A 49 -5.07 5.13 11.75
C LEU A 49 -4.13 5.51 12.92
N MET A 50 -3.52 6.70 12.89
CA MET A 50 -2.65 7.18 13.97
C MET A 50 -3.34 7.20 15.35
N PRO A 51 -4.62 7.60 15.49
CA PRO A 51 -5.32 7.50 16.78
C PRO A 51 -5.40 6.07 17.30
N PHE A 52 -5.60 5.09 16.40
CA PHE A 52 -5.62 3.67 16.77
C PHE A 52 -4.24 3.17 17.20
N ILE A 53 -3.17 3.60 16.53
CA ILE A 53 -1.78 3.29 16.92
C ILE A 53 -1.47 3.85 18.32
N ILE A 54 -1.84 5.10 18.59
CA ILE A 54 -1.63 5.74 19.88
C ILE A 54 -2.41 5.02 20.97
N TRP A 55 -3.68 4.67 20.72
CA TRP A 55 -4.49 3.90 21.66
C TRP A 55 -3.89 2.52 21.96
N MET A 56 -3.42 1.79 20.94
CA MET A 56 -2.77 0.49 21.13
C MET A 56 -1.52 0.63 22.00
N PHE A 57 -0.68 1.63 21.71
CA PHE A 57 0.55 1.87 22.46
C PHE A 57 0.25 2.21 23.92
N ASP A 58 -0.57 3.23 24.17
CA ASP A 58 -0.94 3.66 25.52
C ASP A 58 -1.51 2.50 26.33
N THR A 59 -2.56 1.84 25.81
CA THR A 59 -3.22 0.73 26.50
C THR A 59 -2.26 -0.43 26.80
N SER A 60 -1.29 -0.69 25.93
CA SER A 60 -0.30 -1.77 26.12
C SER A 60 0.72 -1.51 27.23
N VAL A 61 0.97 -0.24 27.59
CA VAL A 61 2.05 0.12 28.52
C VAL A 61 1.58 0.75 29.83
N SER A 62 0.31 1.20 29.96
CA SER A 62 -0.10 1.95 31.16
C SER A 62 -0.12 1.12 32.46
N SER A 63 -0.56 -0.14 32.41
CA SER A 63 -0.71 -1.02 33.59
C SER A 63 -0.95 -2.48 33.20
N GLU A 64 -0.88 -3.40 34.17
CA GLU A 64 -1.27 -4.80 33.94
C GLU A 64 -2.74 -4.94 33.52
N ILE A 65 -3.64 -4.15 34.13
CA ILE A 65 -5.07 -4.17 33.81
C ILE A 65 -5.31 -3.66 32.38
N SER A 66 -4.63 -2.59 31.98
CA SER A 66 -4.75 -2.07 30.61
C SER A 66 -4.16 -3.05 29.59
N TYR A 67 -3.04 -3.69 29.90
CA TYR A 67 -2.46 -4.73 29.03
C TYR A 67 -3.39 -5.94 28.88
N ALA A 68 -4.08 -6.36 29.96
CA ALA A 68 -5.10 -7.41 29.87
C ALA A 68 -6.26 -7.01 28.94
N ARG A 69 -6.71 -5.74 28.99
CA ARG A 69 -7.72 -5.19 28.07
C ARG A 69 -7.21 -5.14 26.63
N PHE A 70 -5.96 -4.74 26.42
CA PHE A 70 -5.31 -4.75 25.11
C PHE A 70 -5.33 -6.14 24.49
N LYS A 71 -4.88 -7.17 25.23
CA LYS A 71 -4.95 -8.57 24.75
C LYS A 71 -6.38 -9.00 24.45
N ALA A 72 -7.33 -8.73 25.35
CA ALA A 72 -8.73 -9.07 25.16
C ALA A 72 -9.33 -8.43 23.89
N ALA A 73 -8.93 -7.21 23.55
CA ALA A 73 -9.38 -6.57 22.31
C ALA A 73 -9.01 -7.40 21.06
N PHE A 74 -7.82 -7.99 21.00
CA PHE A 74 -7.38 -8.81 19.88
C PHE A 74 -7.89 -10.25 19.93
N ASP A 75 -8.20 -10.77 21.12
CA ASP A 75 -8.68 -12.14 21.31
C ASP A 75 -10.20 -12.26 21.12
N SER A 76 -10.98 -11.48 21.87
CA SER A 76 -12.45 -11.52 21.84
C SER A 76 -13.06 -10.34 21.08
N GLY A 77 -12.47 -9.16 21.16
CA GLY A 77 -12.95 -7.96 20.47
C GLY A 77 -13.12 -6.74 21.37
N LEU A 78 -13.57 -5.64 20.77
CA LEU A 78 -13.82 -4.37 21.45
C LEU A 78 -15.23 -3.88 21.10
N GLY A 79 -16.17 -4.03 22.03
CA GLY A 79 -17.58 -3.69 21.79
C GLY A 79 -18.20 -4.57 20.70
N PHE A 80 -18.63 -3.96 19.59
CA PHE A 80 -19.18 -4.68 18.44
C PHE A 80 -18.12 -5.14 17.42
N LEU A 81 -16.86 -4.71 17.58
CA LEU A 81 -15.78 -5.09 16.69
C LEU A 81 -15.13 -6.40 17.16
N PRO A 82 -15.17 -7.49 16.38
CA PRO A 82 -14.59 -8.76 16.79
C PRO A 82 -13.05 -8.72 16.73
N GLY A 83 -12.38 -9.51 17.57
CA GLY A 83 -10.91 -9.52 17.68
C GLY A 83 -10.19 -9.83 16.35
N TRP A 84 -10.74 -10.74 15.54
CA TRP A 84 -10.19 -11.04 14.20
C TRP A 84 -10.20 -9.81 13.27
N PHE A 85 -11.20 -8.94 13.38
CA PHE A 85 -11.26 -7.72 12.58
C PHE A 85 -10.18 -6.74 13.02
N LEU A 86 -9.96 -6.58 14.33
CA LEU A 86 -8.85 -5.78 14.84
C LEU A 86 -7.48 -6.34 14.41
N LYS A 87 -7.32 -7.67 14.34
CA LYS A 87 -6.12 -8.29 13.75
C LYS A 87 -5.96 -7.94 12.27
N LEU A 88 -7.03 -7.88 11.47
CA LEU A 88 -6.93 -7.44 10.07
C LEU A 88 -6.57 -5.96 9.93
N VAL A 89 -7.12 -5.09 10.79
CA VAL A 89 -6.75 -3.67 10.82
C VAL A 89 -5.26 -3.51 11.19
N ALA A 90 -4.79 -4.25 12.19
CA ALA A 90 -3.38 -4.28 12.56
C ALA A 90 -2.50 -4.85 11.43
N LEU A 91 -2.96 -5.89 10.72
CA LEU A 91 -2.26 -6.43 9.56
C LEU A 91 -2.13 -5.39 8.43
N ALA A 92 -3.21 -4.63 8.16
CA ALA A 92 -3.19 -3.54 7.19
C ALA A 92 -2.20 -2.44 7.60
N LEU A 93 -2.10 -2.13 8.90
CA LEU A 93 -1.09 -1.21 9.43
C LEU A 93 0.34 -1.74 9.30
N ILE A 94 0.57 -3.01 9.61
CA ILE A 94 1.87 -3.68 9.44
C ILE A 94 2.30 -3.60 7.97
N TRP A 95 1.41 -3.99 7.05
CA TRP A 95 1.66 -3.87 5.62
C TRP A 95 1.92 -2.42 5.21
N GLY A 96 1.07 -1.50 5.68
CA GLY A 96 1.16 -0.07 5.39
C GLY A 96 2.54 0.47 5.74
N TYR A 97 3.00 0.22 6.97
CA TYR A 97 4.32 0.61 7.44
C TYR A 97 5.45 -0.02 6.62
N LEU A 98 5.46 -1.35 6.48
CA LEU A 98 6.53 -2.06 5.79
C LEU A 98 6.64 -1.65 4.32
N HIS A 99 5.51 -1.56 3.61
CA HIS A 99 5.48 -1.10 2.24
C HIS A 99 5.93 0.36 2.13
N HIS A 100 5.42 1.24 2.99
CA HIS A 100 5.80 2.66 3.00
C HIS A 100 7.30 2.84 3.23
N PHE A 101 7.85 2.13 4.22
CA PHE A 101 9.27 2.17 4.57
C PHE A 101 10.15 1.65 3.43
N CYS A 102 9.87 0.46 2.89
CA CYS A 102 10.66 -0.10 1.78
C CYS A 102 10.60 0.79 0.52
N ALA A 103 9.41 1.30 0.18
CA ALA A 103 9.26 2.24 -0.95
C ALA A 103 9.95 3.59 -0.66
N GLY A 104 9.91 4.07 0.58
CA GLY A 104 10.60 5.28 1.02
C GLY A 104 12.12 5.16 0.89
N LEU A 105 12.71 4.04 1.29
CA LEU A 105 14.14 3.77 1.08
C LEU A 105 14.50 3.77 -0.41
N ARG A 106 13.66 3.17 -1.25
CA ARG A 106 13.81 3.22 -2.71
C ARG A 106 13.78 4.66 -3.23
N HIS A 107 12.89 5.50 -2.72
CA HIS A 107 12.81 6.92 -3.09
C HIS A 107 14.06 7.69 -2.68
N LEU A 108 14.45 7.58 -1.40
CA LEU A 108 15.68 8.21 -0.90
C LEU A 108 16.89 7.80 -1.74
N TRP A 109 17.02 6.51 -2.07
CA TRP A 109 18.13 6.04 -2.92
C TRP A 109 18.16 6.73 -4.29
N MET A 110 17.00 6.85 -4.95
CA MET A 110 16.91 7.56 -6.24
C MET A 110 17.20 9.06 -6.11
N ASP A 111 16.88 9.66 -4.95
CA ASP A 111 17.16 11.08 -4.69
C ASP A 111 18.67 11.34 -4.52
N VAL A 112 19.41 10.42 -3.89
CA VAL A 112 20.87 10.58 -3.71
C VAL A 112 21.66 10.13 -4.93
N SER A 113 21.16 9.15 -5.70
CA SER A 113 21.86 8.54 -6.83
C SER A 113 21.09 8.71 -8.14
N HIS A 114 21.24 9.87 -8.76
CA HIS A 114 20.55 10.22 -10.01
C HIS A 114 20.88 9.26 -11.17
N GLU A 115 22.10 8.72 -11.21
CA GLU A 115 22.51 7.73 -12.21
C GLU A 115 21.71 6.41 -12.11
N ALA A 116 21.18 6.10 -10.93
CA ALA A 116 20.34 4.92 -10.71
C ALA A 116 18.91 5.09 -11.26
N VAL A 117 18.50 6.30 -11.68
CA VAL A 117 17.13 6.58 -12.15
C VAL A 117 16.95 6.15 -13.62
N THR A 118 17.10 4.85 -13.85
CA THR A 118 16.88 4.23 -15.17
C THR A 118 15.55 3.47 -15.22
N LYS A 119 15.06 3.18 -16.43
CA LYS A 119 13.83 2.37 -16.61
C LYS A 119 13.98 0.96 -16.03
N GLU A 120 15.16 0.36 -16.21
CA GLU A 120 15.46 -0.97 -15.71
C GLU A 120 15.47 -0.99 -14.19
N PHE A 121 16.23 -0.10 -13.56
CA PHE A 121 16.28 0.03 -12.11
C PHE A 121 14.90 0.35 -11.54
N GLY A 122 14.14 1.25 -12.18
CA GLY A 122 12.78 1.58 -11.77
C GLY A 122 11.86 0.36 -11.71
N LYS A 123 11.98 -0.57 -12.67
CA LYS A 123 11.23 -1.84 -12.69
C LYS A 123 11.73 -2.82 -11.62
N THR A 124 13.04 -3.09 -11.57
CA THR A 124 13.62 -4.10 -10.68
C THR A 124 13.46 -3.70 -9.22
N SER A 125 13.80 -2.46 -8.86
CA SER A 125 13.63 -1.93 -7.50
C SER A 125 12.17 -1.97 -7.03
N ALA A 126 11.20 -1.71 -7.90
CA ALA A 126 9.79 -1.79 -7.56
C ALA A 126 9.35 -3.24 -7.25
N ILE A 127 9.82 -4.22 -8.04
CA ILE A 127 9.56 -5.64 -7.78
C ILE A 127 10.19 -6.06 -6.45
N VAL A 128 11.43 -5.64 -6.16
CA VAL A 128 12.11 -5.92 -4.90
C VAL A 128 11.34 -5.35 -3.71
N VAL A 129 10.87 -4.10 -3.79
CA VAL A 129 10.03 -3.48 -2.74
C VAL A 129 8.77 -4.30 -2.49
N LEU A 130 8.07 -4.73 -3.54
CA LEU A 130 6.85 -5.54 -3.40
C LEU A 130 7.16 -6.90 -2.77
N ALA A 131 8.20 -7.59 -3.25
CA ALA A 131 8.58 -8.90 -2.72
C ALA A 131 8.96 -8.83 -1.23
N ILE A 132 9.85 -7.91 -0.86
CA ILE A 132 10.31 -7.76 0.53
C ILE A 132 9.14 -7.35 1.44
N SER A 133 8.37 -6.34 1.05
CA SER A 133 7.26 -5.86 1.89
C SER A 133 6.19 -6.93 2.11
N ILE A 134 5.85 -7.71 1.08
CA ILE A 134 4.89 -8.82 1.21
C ILE A 134 5.46 -9.94 2.09
N LEU A 135 6.71 -10.37 1.86
CA LEU A 135 7.32 -11.44 2.67
C LEU A 135 7.36 -11.06 4.16
N LEU A 136 7.77 -9.83 4.48
CA LEU A 136 7.77 -9.33 5.85
C LEU A 136 6.36 -9.24 6.43
N THR A 137 5.39 -8.79 5.64
CA THR A 137 3.98 -8.72 6.06
C THR A 137 3.43 -10.12 6.37
N LEU A 138 3.74 -11.11 5.54
CA LEU A 138 3.30 -12.49 5.76
C LEU A 138 3.95 -13.10 7.02
N ALA A 139 5.25 -12.86 7.24
CA ALA A 139 5.94 -13.33 8.44
C ALA A 139 5.34 -12.72 9.72
N LEU A 140 5.15 -11.40 9.76
CA LEU A 140 4.55 -10.72 10.91
C LEU A 140 3.06 -11.03 11.06
N GLY A 141 2.34 -11.22 9.95
CA GLY A 141 0.96 -11.66 9.93
C GLY A 141 0.82 -13.06 10.52
N ALA A 142 1.67 -14.01 10.14
CA ALA A 142 1.69 -15.34 10.72
C ALA A 142 1.83 -15.29 12.25
N LYS A 143 2.71 -14.45 12.77
CA LYS A 143 2.84 -14.20 14.21
C LYS A 143 1.58 -13.57 14.82
N LEU A 144 1.00 -12.56 14.17
CA LEU A 144 -0.22 -11.88 14.63
C LEU A 144 -1.42 -12.84 14.77
N PHE A 145 -1.49 -13.84 13.91
CA PHE A 145 -2.51 -14.89 13.93
C PHE A 145 -2.10 -16.13 14.74
N GLY A 146 -0.96 -16.10 15.45
CA GLY A 146 -0.54 -17.15 16.37
C GLY A 146 -0.03 -18.43 15.72
N LEU A 147 0.51 -18.34 14.50
CA LEU A 147 1.10 -19.50 13.81
C LEU A 147 2.43 -19.96 14.42
N TYR A 148 3.13 -19.08 15.15
CA TYR A 148 4.37 -19.38 15.89
C TYR A 148 4.67 -18.31 16.95
#